data_AF-A0A836VEK6-F1
#
_entry.id   AF-A0A836VEK6-F1
#
_cell.length_a   1.000
_cell.length_b   1.000
_cell.length_c   1.000
_cell.angle_alpha   90.00
_cell.angle_beta   90.00
_cell.angle_gamma   90.00
#
_symmetry.space_group_name_H-M   'P 1'
#
loop_
_entity.id
_entity.type
_entity.pdbx_description
1 polymer ?
#
loop_
_entity_poly.entity_id
_entity_poly.type
_entity_poly.pdbx_seq_one_letter_code
_entity_poly.pdbx_strand_id
1 'polypeptide(L)'
;GVIEDARLEDLSHFESCIERIYQLGGSLPKDATRFIKMSGCEFLQLPPNPTNLKAILEKCLKAEQGAIVNWNRTCKMTIGKDPATYDIAKDILAEEIEHESWFLELLYARPSGHMRRKYSGERPHTRKHSRALDLS
;
A
#
# COMPACT_ATOMS: atom_id res chain seq x y z
N GLY A 1 10.31 7.92 7.92
CA GLY A 1 9.92 7.43 9.27
C GLY A 1 8.64 6.65 9.07
N VAL A 2 8.39 5.56 9.79
CA VAL A 2 7.46 4.48 9.37
C VAL A 2 6.21 4.93 8.60
N ILE A 3 5.40 5.85 9.14
CA ILE A 3 4.18 6.35 8.45
C ILE A 3 4.51 7.03 7.12
N GLU A 4 5.54 7.88 7.09
CA GLU A 4 5.97 8.57 5.87
C GLU A 4 6.60 7.61 4.85
N ASP A 5 7.31 6.59 5.32
CA ASP A 5 7.91 5.59 4.43
C ASP A 5 6.80 4.75 3.78
N ALA A 6 5.82 4.28 4.57
CA ALA A 6 4.63 3.59 4.07
C ALA A 6 3.84 4.47 3.08
N ARG A 7 3.57 5.73 3.44
CA ARG A 7 2.84 6.69 2.57
C ARG A 7 3.52 6.90 1.21
N LEU A 8 4.85 6.93 1.17
CA LEU A 8 5.60 7.08 -0.08
C LEU A 8 5.58 5.77 -0.90
N GLU A 9 5.63 4.62 -0.25
CA GLU A 9 5.46 3.32 -0.89
C GLU A 9 4.03 3.17 -1.47
N ASP A 10 2.99 3.59 -0.74
CA ASP A 10 1.59 3.58 -1.22
C ASP A 10 1.38 4.44 -2.48
N LEU A 11 2.09 5.56 -2.57
CA LEU A 11 2.08 6.38 -3.78
C LEU A 11 2.67 5.61 -4.97
N SER A 12 3.76 4.88 -4.76
CA SER A 12 4.34 3.99 -5.76
C SER A 12 3.39 2.86 -6.15
N HIS A 13 2.65 2.29 -5.19
CA HIS A 13 1.63 1.27 -5.46
C HIS A 13 0.55 1.81 -6.37
N PHE A 14 0.00 2.97 -6.02
CA PHE A 14 -1.07 3.63 -6.78
C PHE A 14 -0.65 3.88 -8.25
N GLU A 15 0.56 4.39 -8.47
CA GLU A 15 1.05 4.64 -9.81
C GLU A 15 1.30 3.36 -10.61
N SER A 16 1.87 2.33 -9.97
CA SER A 16 2.04 1.01 -10.57
C SER A 16 0.69 0.43 -11.02
N CYS A 17 -0.38 0.71 -10.26
CA CYS A 17 -1.73 0.31 -10.62
C CYS A 17 -2.30 1.12 -11.79
N ILE A 18 -2.10 2.44 -11.80
CA ILE A 18 -2.60 3.31 -12.88
C ILE A 18 -2.06 2.81 -14.21
N GLU A 19 -0.74 2.66 -14.32
CA GLU A 19 -0.13 2.24 -15.58
C GLU A 19 -0.74 0.92 -16.05
N ARG A 20 -0.86 -0.05 -15.14
CA ARG A 20 -1.39 -1.37 -15.48
C ARG A 20 -2.87 -1.35 -15.87
N ILE A 21 -3.70 -0.55 -15.21
CA ILE A 21 -5.12 -0.37 -15.53
C ILE A 21 -5.27 0.11 -16.98
N TYR A 22 -4.46 1.08 -17.41
CA TYR A 22 -4.51 1.60 -18.78
C TYR A 22 -3.94 0.62 -19.80
N GLN A 23 -2.88 -0.13 -19.48
CA GLN A 23 -2.37 -1.20 -20.35
C GLN A 23 -3.43 -2.30 -20.62
N LEU A 24 -4.32 -2.55 -19.67
CA LEU A 24 -5.45 -3.47 -19.80
C LEU A 24 -6.66 -2.86 -20.54
N GLY A 25 -6.57 -1.61 -21.01
CA GLY A 25 -7.67 -0.89 -21.66
C GLY A 25 -8.72 -0.33 -20.69
N GLY A 26 -8.41 -0.30 -19.39
CA GLY A 26 -9.27 0.27 -18.35
C GLY A 26 -9.17 1.79 -18.25
N SER A 27 -9.90 2.36 -17.29
CA SER A 27 -9.84 3.78 -16.94
C SER A 27 -10.28 4.02 -15.51
N LEU A 28 -9.82 5.12 -14.90
CA LEU A 28 -10.32 5.56 -13.61
C LEU A 28 -11.60 6.39 -13.74
N PRO A 29 -12.52 6.32 -12.76
CA PRO A 29 -13.65 7.24 -12.68
C PRO A 29 -13.18 8.70 -12.64
N LYS A 30 -13.85 9.57 -13.41
CA LYS A 30 -13.61 11.02 -13.38
C LYS A 30 -14.13 11.71 -12.11
N ASP A 31 -15.11 11.08 -11.45
CA ASP A 31 -15.72 11.56 -10.21
C ASP A 31 -15.01 10.91 -9.01
N ALA A 32 -14.39 11.74 -8.17
CA ALA A 32 -13.71 11.31 -6.95
C ALA A 32 -14.63 10.55 -5.98
N THR A 33 -15.90 10.94 -5.90
CA THR A 33 -16.91 10.26 -5.07
C THR A 33 -17.14 8.84 -5.57
N ARG A 34 -17.18 8.65 -6.90
CA ARG A 34 -17.32 7.33 -7.51
C ARG A 34 -16.08 6.48 -7.27
N PHE A 35 -14.88 7.07 -7.37
CA PHE A 35 -13.63 6.39 -7.06
C PHE A 35 -13.61 5.87 -5.61
N ILE A 36 -13.95 6.72 -4.64
CA ILE A 36 -13.99 6.34 -3.21
C ILE A 36 -15.01 5.22 -2.97
N LYS A 37 -16.20 5.31 -3.57
CA LYS A 37 -17.25 4.28 -3.44
C LYS A 37 -16.87 2.92 -4.03
N MET A 38 -15.85 2.85 -4.88
CA MET A 38 -15.35 1.60 -5.45
C MET A 38 -14.27 0.93 -4.59
N SER A 39 -13.78 1.61 -3.54
CA SER A 39 -12.75 1.04 -2.68
C SER A 39 -13.24 -0.23 -1.98
N GLY A 40 -12.35 -1.23 -1.91
CA GLY A 40 -12.61 -2.51 -1.22
C GLY A 40 -12.35 -2.48 0.29
N CYS A 41 -12.10 -1.29 0.84
CA CYS A 41 -11.75 -1.08 2.25
C CYS A 41 -12.66 -0.04 2.89
N GLU A 42 -12.79 -0.12 4.22
CA GLU A 42 -13.43 0.94 5.00
C GLU A 42 -12.64 2.25 4.85
N PHE A 43 -13.35 3.36 4.69
CA PHE A 43 -12.73 4.68 4.72
C PHE A 43 -12.42 5.07 6.17
N LEU A 44 -11.18 4.82 6.59
CA LEU A 44 -10.72 5.05 7.95
C LEU A 44 -10.53 6.55 8.22
N GLN A 45 -11.28 7.07 9.20
CA GLN A 45 -11.11 8.42 9.70
C GLN A 45 -10.00 8.48 10.75
N LEU A 46 -9.24 9.58 10.74
CA LEU A 46 -8.31 9.90 11.82
C LEU A 46 -9.05 10.03 13.16
N PRO A 47 -8.39 9.73 14.28
CA PRO A 47 -9.00 9.93 15.59
C PRO A 47 -9.31 11.42 15.85
N PRO A 48 -10.38 11.76 16.59
CA PRO A 48 -10.71 13.15 16.92
C PRO A 48 -9.58 13.93 17.59
N ASN A 49 -8.74 13.24 18.38
CA ASN A 49 -7.51 13.82 18.91
C ASN A 49 -6.35 13.54 17.94
N PRO A 50 -5.84 14.54 17.20
CA PRO A 50 -4.80 14.36 16.19
C PRO A 50 -3.41 14.09 16.79
N THR A 51 -3.25 14.20 18.11
CA THR A 51 -1.99 13.91 18.82
C THR A 51 -1.99 12.54 19.49
N ASN A 52 -3.08 11.78 19.40
CA ASN A 52 -3.14 10.42 19.93
C ASN A 52 -2.43 9.45 18.98
N LEU A 53 -1.10 9.35 19.12
CA LEU A 53 -0.24 8.51 18.29
C LEU A 53 -0.67 7.04 18.29
N LYS A 54 -1.07 6.50 19.45
CA LYS A 54 -1.53 5.10 19.53
C LYS A 54 -2.76 4.86 18.65
N ALA A 55 -3.76 5.74 18.73
CA ALA A 55 -4.96 5.63 17.92
C ALA A 55 -4.69 5.83 16.42
N ILE A 56 -3.71 6.67 16.07
CA ILE A 56 -3.27 6.83 14.68
C ILE A 56 -2.62 5.53 14.18
N LEU A 57 -1.70 4.95 14.95
CA LEU A 57 -1.02 3.70 14.59
C LEU A 57 -2.01 2.53 14.47
N GLU A 58 -3.03 2.44 15.33
CA GLU A 58 -4.09 1.44 15.22
C GLU A 58 -4.90 1.59 13.92
N LYS A 59 -5.09 2.82 13.43
CA LYS A 59 -5.74 3.08 12.13
C LYS A 59 -4.84 2.69 10.96
N CYS A 60 -3.54 3.01 11.00
CA CYS A 60 -2.58 2.57 9.98
C CYS A 60 -2.52 1.05 9.91
N LEU A 61 -2.36 0.37 11.05
CA LEU A 61 -2.38 -1.10 11.12
C LEU A 61 -3.64 -1.69 10.47
N LYS A 62 -4.81 -1.10 10.75
CA LYS A 62 -6.07 -1.55 10.18
C LYS A 62 -6.15 -1.33 8.66
N ALA A 63 -5.55 -0.25 8.15
CA ALA A 63 -5.44 0.02 6.72
C ALA A 63 -4.62 -1.08 6.02
N GLU A 64 -3.42 -1.36 6.53
CA GLU A 64 -2.53 -2.36 5.91
C GLU A 64 -3.13 -3.76 5.94
N GLN A 65 -3.82 -4.12 7.02
CA GLN A 65 -4.56 -5.38 7.09
C GLN A 65 -5.65 -5.49 6.02
N GLY A 66 -6.36 -4.39 5.74
CA GLY A 66 -7.34 -4.34 4.66
C GLY A 66 -6.70 -4.44 3.28
N ALA A 67 -5.56 -3.77 3.08
CA ALA A 67 -4.80 -3.80 1.85
C ALA A 67 -4.25 -5.22 1.56
N ILE A 68 -3.64 -5.88 2.54
CA ILE A 68 -3.15 -7.28 2.45
C ILE A 68 -4.25 -8.22 1.97
N VAL A 69 -5.48 -8.12 2.50
CA VAL A 69 -6.61 -8.95 2.06
C VAL A 69 -6.92 -8.74 0.57
N ASN A 70 -6.96 -7.48 0.14
CA ASN A 70 -7.27 -7.13 -1.25
C ASN A 70 -6.14 -7.54 -2.20
N TRP A 71 -4.87 -7.31 -1.84
CA TRP A 71 -3.73 -7.70 -2.66
C TRP A 71 -3.57 -9.21 -2.79
N ASN A 72 -3.81 -9.96 -1.71
CA ASN A 72 -3.84 -11.41 -1.76
C ASN A 72 -4.96 -11.93 -2.67
N ARG A 73 -6.14 -11.27 -2.65
CA ARG A 73 -7.23 -11.59 -3.59
C ARG A 73 -6.82 -11.32 -5.04
N THR A 74 -6.20 -10.18 -5.32
CA THR A 74 -5.69 -9.84 -6.66
C THR A 74 -4.68 -10.87 -7.13
N CYS A 75 -3.72 -11.26 -6.27
CA CYS A 75 -2.74 -12.32 -6.57
C CYS A 75 -3.43 -13.63 -6.97
N LYS A 76 -4.44 -14.08 -6.22
CA LYS A 76 -5.21 -15.30 -6.54
C LYS A 76 -5.99 -15.19 -7.84
N MET A 77 -6.45 -14.00 -8.20
CA MET A 77 -7.18 -13.78 -9.45
C MET A 77 -6.26 -13.84 -10.67
N THR A 78 -5.00 -13.39 -10.55
CA THR A 78 -4.08 -13.20 -11.67
C THR A 78 -3.04 -14.29 -11.82
N ILE A 79 -2.74 -15.05 -10.76
CA ILE A 79 -1.76 -16.14 -10.81
C ILE A 79 -2.09 -17.15 -11.92
N GLY A 80 -1.12 -17.41 -12.78
CA GLY A 80 -1.25 -18.31 -13.94
C GLY A 80 -2.12 -17.77 -15.09
N LYS A 81 -2.62 -16.53 -15.01
CA LYS A 81 -3.50 -15.92 -16.02
C LYS A 81 -2.97 -14.61 -16.58
N ASP A 82 -2.45 -13.75 -15.71
CA ASP A 82 -1.83 -12.48 -16.08
C ASP A 82 -0.54 -12.29 -15.27
N PRO A 83 0.60 -12.76 -15.80
CA PRO A 83 1.88 -12.67 -15.10
C PRO A 83 2.31 -11.23 -14.79
N ALA A 84 1.97 -10.26 -15.65
CA ALA A 84 2.35 -8.86 -15.45
C ALA A 84 1.59 -8.25 -14.28
N THR A 85 0.26 -8.44 -14.22
CA THR A 85 -0.54 -7.97 -13.08
C THR A 85 -0.22 -8.75 -11.81
N TYR A 86 0.10 -10.05 -11.90
CA TYR A 86 0.52 -10.85 -10.75
C TYR A 86 1.86 -10.36 -10.17
N ASP A 87 2.84 -10.00 -11.01
CA ASP A 87 4.13 -9.47 -10.54
C ASP A 87 3.96 -8.15 -9.78
N ILE A 88 3.13 -7.24 -10.28
CA ILE A 88 2.79 -6.00 -9.56
C ILE A 88 2.08 -6.31 -8.24
N ALA A 89 1.04 -7.14 -8.26
CA ALA A 89 0.22 -7.41 -7.09
C ALA A 89 0.99 -8.11 -5.95
N LYS A 90 1.87 -9.06 -6.28
CA LYS A 90 2.65 -9.78 -5.26
C LYS A 90 3.73 -8.89 -4.62
N ASP A 91 4.28 -7.93 -5.37
CA ASP A 91 5.31 -7.03 -4.87
C ASP A 91 4.72 -5.93 -4.00
N ILE A 92 3.54 -5.41 -4.37
CA ILE A 92 2.77 -4.55 -3.47
C ILE A 92 2.40 -5.33 -2.20
N LEU A 93 1.89 -6.56 -2.32
CA LEU A 93 1.59 -7.41 -1.17
C LEU A 93 2.79 -7.58 -0.23
N ALA A 94 4.01 -7.67 -0.76
CA ALA A 94 5.21 -7.78 0.06
C ALA A 94 5.46 -6.51 0.90
N GLU A 95 5.33 -5.32 0.30
CA GLU A 95 5.48 -4.04 1.01
C GLU A 95 4.38 -3.88 2.08
N GLU A 96 3.14 -4.26 1.79
CA GLU A 96 2.01 -4.19 2.72
C GLU A 96 2.19 -5.10 3.95
N ILE A 97 2.75 -6.30 3.75
CA ILE A 97 3.13 -7.21 4.86
C ILE A 97 4.27 -6.60 5.69
N GLU A 98 5.23 -5.94 5.05
CA GLU A 98 6.27 -5.20 5.76
C GLU A 98 5.65 -4.06 6.59
N HIS A 99 4.78 -3.24 6.02
CA HIS A 99 4.12 -2.14 6.71
C HIS A 99 3.32 -2.61 7.93
N GLU A 100 2.51 -3.67 7.79
CA GLU A 100 1.79 -4.27 8.92
C GLU A 100 2.76 -4.65 10.04
N SER A 101 3.87 -5.30 9.69
CA SER A 101 4.88 -5.72 10.66
C SER A 101 5.49 -4.54 11.42
N TRP A 102 5.72 -3.41 10.74
CA TRP A 102 6.27 -2.19 11.33
C TRP A 102 5.28 -1.55 12.31
N PHE A 103 3.99 -1.49 11.96
CA PHE A 103 2.96 -0.97 12.87
C PHE A 103 2.74 -1.87 14.09
N LEU A 104 2.79 -3.19 13.92
CA LEU A 104 2.74 -4.14 15.03
C LEU A 104 3.92 -4.00 15.98
N GLU A 105 5.12 -3.70 15.47
CA GLU A 105 6.27 -3.39 16.31
C GLU A 105 6.05 -2.12 17.13
N LEU A 106 5.61 -1.03 16.49
CA LEU A 106 5.39 0.24 17.18
C LEU A 106 4.27 0.17 18.22
N LEU A 107 3.23 -0.65 17.99
CA LEU A 107 2.09 -0.79 18.90
C LEU A 107 2.35 -1.77 20.05
N TYR A 108 3.08 -2.85 19.79
CA TYR A 108 3.14 -4.00 20.69
C TYR A 108 4.57 -4.43 21.05
N ALA A 109 5.60 -3.69 20.63
CA ALA A 109 7.01 -4.04 20.79
C ALA A 109 7.33 -5.47 20.28
N ARG A 110 6.57 -5.94 19.28
CA ARG A 110 6.80 -7.23 18.62
C ARG A 110 7.99 -7.08 17.67
N PRO A 111 9.00 -7.96 17.71
CA PRO A 111 10.06 -7.96 16.70
C PRO A 111 9.46 -8.19 15.31
N SER A 112 9.68 -7.23 14.40
CA SER A 112 9.21 -7.31 13.01
C SER A 112 10.33 -7.65 12.02
N GLY A 113 11.59 -7.48 12.44
CA GLY A 113 12.73 -7.50 11.51
C GLY A 113 12.78 -6.25 10.62
N HIS A 114 12.03 -5.19 10.97
CA HIS A 114 12.03 -3.90 10.27
C HIS A 114 13.46 -3.39 10.11
N MET A 115 13.95 -3.43 8.87
CA MET A 115 15.13 -2.69 8.47
C MET A 115 14.66 -1.35 7.93
N ARG A 116 15.09 -0.26 8.58
CA ARG A 116 14.80 1.10 8.13
C ARG A 116 15.23 1.25 6.67
N ARG A 117 14.35 1.82 5.84
CA ARG A 117 14.68 2.22 4.47
C ARG A 117 15.91 3.13 4.45
N LYS A 118 16.78 2.97 3.44
CA LYS A 118 18.04 3.72 3.28
C LYS A 118 17.79 5.21 3.12
N TYR A 119 16.71 5.58 2.43
CA TYR A 119 16.28 6.95 2.21
C TYR A 119 14.75 7.00 2.11
N SER A 120 14.17 8.20 2.29
CA SER A 120 12.73 8.40 2.21
C SER A 120 12.24 8.06 0.80
N GLY A 121 11.22 7.21 0.69
CA GLY A 121 10.69 6.77 -0.60
C GLY A 121 11.51 5.66 -1.27
N GLU A 122 12.41 4.99 -0.55
CA GLU A 122 12.91 3.68 -1.00
C GLU A 122 11.75 2.67 -1.00
N ARG A 123 11.57 1.99 -2.12
CA ARG A 123 10.44 1.08 -2.42
C ARG A 123 10.99 -0.19 -3.08
N PRO A 124 11.58 -1.10 -2.29
CA PRO A 124 12.46 -2.15 -2.81
C PRO A 124 11.75 -3.13 -3.73
N HIS A 125 10.44 -3.31 -3.58
CA HIS A 125 9.68 -4.26 -4.40
C HIS A 125 8.97 -3.54 -5.54
N THR A 126 8.47 -2.31 -5.33
CA THR A 126 7.66 -1.61 -6.33
C THR A 126 8.40 -0.58 -7.20
N ARG A 127 9.66 -0.23 -6.91
CA ARG A 127 10.47 0.67 -7.77
C ARG A 127 10.57 0.22 -9.23
N LYS A 128 10.55 -1.09 -9.49
CA LYS A 128 10.63 -1.62 -10.85
C LYS A 128 9.33 -1.39 -11.65
N HIS A 129 8.21 -1.09 -10.98
CA HIS A 129 6.88 -0.95 -11.58
C HIS A 129 6.46 0.51 -11.77
N SER A 130 6.90 1.43 -10.91
CA SER A 130 6.72 2.88 -11.09
C SER A 130 8.07 3.59 -11.02
N ARG A 131 8.24 4.72 -11.71
CA ARG A 131 9.44 5.58 -11.64
C ARG A 131 9.17 6.99 -11.11
N ALA A 132 7.97 7.32 -10.66
CA ALA A 132 7.64 8.72 -10.40
C ALA A 132 8.40 9.33 -9.21
N LEU A 133 8.80 8.49 -8.23
CA LEU A 133 9.60 8.92 -7.09
C LEU A 133 11.12 8.92 -7.36
N ASP A 134 11.56 8.55 -8.56
CA ASP A 134 12.99 8.55 -8.91
C ASP A 134 13.52 9.97 -9.24
N LEU A 135 12.62 10.96 -9.35
CA LEU A 135 12.92 12.37 -9.69
C LEU A 135 12.69 13.34 -8.52
N SER A 136 12.28 12.85 -7.35
CA SER A 136 12.00 13.64 -6.14
C SER A 136 13.17 13.68 -5.18
#